data_AF-A0ABD0PK81-F1
#
_entry.id   AF-A0ABD0PK81-F1
#
_cell.length_a   1.000
_cell.length_b   1.000
_cell.length_c   1.000
_cell.angle_alpha   90.00
_cell.angle_beta   90.00
_cell.angle_gamma   90.00
#
_symmetry.space_group_name_H-M   'P 1'
#
loop_
_entity.id
_entity.type
_entity.pdbx_description
1 polymer ?
#
loop_
_entity_poly.entity_id
_entity_poly.type
_entity_poly.pdbx_seq_one_letter_code
_entity_poly.pdbx_strand_id
1 'polypeptide(L)' 'GRKQFARHEWAQKAAYLLGCTLEELSSAIFKHQPKGTLQRSTSFRQGPDDVGTGDNS' A
#
# COMPACT_ATOMS: atom_id res chain seq x y z
N GLY A 1 -20.29 0.54 14.36
CA GLY A 1 -19.49 0.45 13.10
C GLY A 1 -18.49 1.59 13.07
N ARG A 2 -17.20 1.29 12.98
CA ARG A 2 -16.13 2.31 12.91
C ARG A 2 -15.85 2.60 11.42
N LYS A 3 -15.82 3.88 11.01
CA LYS A 3 -15.48 4.24 9.63
C LYS A 3 -14.07 3.75 9.32
N GLN A 4 -13.91 2.89 8.31
CA GLN A 4 -12.60 2.37 7.90
C GLN A 4 -11.74 3.47 7.27
N PHE A 5 -12.35 4.29 6.41
CA PHE A 5 -11.69 5.49 5.85
C PHE A 5 -12.04 6.73 6.67
N ALA A 6 -11.02 7.46 7.15
CA ALA A 6 -11.21 8.74 7.80
C ALA A 6 -11.86 9.78 6.86
N ARG A 7 -11.50 9.74 5.56
CA ARG A 7 -12.06 10.57 4.49
C ARG A 7 -12.39 9.71 3.29
N HIS A 8 -13.68 9.52 3.02
CA HIS A 8 -14.15 8.72 1.90
C HIS A 8 -13.73 9.29 0.54
N GLU A 9 -13.75 10.63 0.39
CA GLU A 9 -13.32 11.31 -0.84
C GLU A 9 -11.89 10.98 -1.25
N TRP A 10 -10.99 10.83 -0.27
CA TRP A 10 -9.60 10.49 -0.53
C TRP A 10 -9.45 9.04 -0.99
N ALA A 11 -10.19 8.13 -0.37
CA ALA A 11 -10.22 6.73 -0.76
C ALA A 11 -10.77 6.56 -2.19
N GLN A 12 -11.81 7.31 -2.56
CA GLN A 12 -12.36 7.32 -3.92
C GLN A 12 -11.33 7.80 -4.95
N LYS A 13 -10.62 8.89 -4.66
CA LYS A 13 -9.56 9.38 -5.56
C LYS A 13 -8.42 8.37 -5.72
N ALA A 14 -8.01 7.72 -4.64
CA ALA A 14 -6.99 6.67 -4.70
C ALA A 14 -7.45 5.48 -5.54
N ALA A 15 -8.66 4.97 -5.31
CA ALA A 15 -9.23 3.87 -6.09
C ALA A 15 -9.29 4.22 -7.59
N TYR A 16 -9.74 5.43 -7.93
CA TYR A 16 -9.76 5.93 -9.30
C TYR A 16 -8.37 5.97 -9.94
N LEU A 17 -7.38 6.56 -9.26
CA LEU A 17 -6.00 6.67 -9.78
C LEU A 17 -5.30 5.31 -9.89
N LEU A 18 -5.63 4.36 -9.02
CA LEU A 18 -5.09 3.00 -9.03
C LEU A 18 -5.83 2.07 -10.01
N GLY A 19 -6.93 2.52 -10.62
CA GLY A 19 -7.75 1.71 -11.52
C GLY A 19 -8.43 0.54 -10.83
N CYS A 20 -8.78 0.68 -9.54
CA CYS A 20 -9.46 -0.35 -8.77
C CYS A 20 -10.76 0.18 -8.13
N THR A 21 -11.55 -0.74 -7.61
CA THR A 21 -12.77 -0.43 -6.86
C THR A 21 -12.45 -0.06 -5.41
N LEU A 22 -13.38 0.62 -4.77
CA LEU A 22 -13.25 0.96 -3.35
C LEU A 22 -13.21 -0.29 -2.45
N GLU A 23 -13.89 -1.38 -2.85
CA GLU A 23 -13.86 -2.66 -2.14
C GLU A 23 -12.51 -3.36 -2.25
N GLU A 24 -11.88 -3.33 -3.43
CA GLU A 24 -10.52 -3.85 -3.63
C GLU A 24 -9.52 -3.05 -2.81
N LEU A 25 -9.62 -1.72 -2.84
CA LEU A 25 -8.79 -0.84 -2.02
C LEU A 25 -8.98 -1.09 -0.52
N SER A 26 -10.23 -1.21 -0.07
CA SER A 26 -10.56 -1.50 1.33
C SER A 26 -9.99 -2.85 1.77
N SER A 27 -10.12 -3.87 0.92
CA SER A 27 -9.57 -5.20 1.17
C SER A 27 -8.05 -5.17 1.25
N ALA A 28 -7.36 -4.42 0.39
CA ALA A 28 -5.91 -4.30 0.44
C ALA A 28 -5.37 -3.63 1.72
N ILE A 29 -6.13 -2.70 2.31
CA ILE A 29 -5.71 -1.91 3.48
C ILE A 29 -6.15 -2.57 4.80
N PHE A 30 -7.40 -3.04 4.88
CA PHE A 30 -8.04 -3.45 6.13
C PHE A 30 -8.21 -4.96 6.29
N LYS A 31 -8.09 -5.75 5.21
CA LYS A 31 -8.12 -7.21 5.34
C LYS A 31 -6.92 -7.61 6.19
N HIS A 32 -7.21 -8.22 7.34
CA HIS A 32 -6.19 -8.69 8.26
C HIS A 32 -5.31 -9.72 7.54
N GLN A 33 -4.11 -9.32 7.15
CA GLN A 33 -3.03 -10.26 6.85
C GLN A 33 -2.82 -11.11 8.11
N PRO A 34 -2.83 -12.45 8.03
CA PRO A 34 -2.53 -13.29 9.18
C PRO A 34 -1.19 -12.83 9.76
N LYS A 35 -1.19 -12.58 11.07
CA LYS A 35 -0.04 -12.05 11.84
C LYS A 35 1.13 -13.02 11.73
N GLY A 36 1.97 -12.85 10.72
CA GLY A 36 3.06 -13.79 10.46
C GLY A 36 4.27 -13.23 9.73
N THR A 37 4.13 -12.25 8.82
CA THR A 37 5.27 -11.94 7.93
C THR A 37 5.48 -10.48 7.50
N LEU A 38 4.60 -9.54 7.80
CA LEU A 38 4.81 -8.16 7.34
C LEU A 38 5.57 -7.33 8.39
N GLN A 39 6.90 -7.46 8.38
CA GLN A 39 7.83 -6.42 8.84
C GLN A 39 7.44 -5.12 8.12
N ARG A 40 6.64 -4.30 8.79
CA ARG A 40 6.24 -3.00 8.27
C ARG A 40 7.42 -2.05 8.49
N SER A 41 8.47 -2.24 7.69
CA SER A 41 9.58 -1.31 7.58
C SER A 41 9.03 -0.04 6.91
N THR A 42 8.38 0.81 7.68
CA THR A 42 8.24 2.22 7.30
C THR A 42 9.62 2.82 7.43
N SER A 43 10.45 2.61 6.42
CA SER A 43 11.74 3.28 6.27
C SER A 43 11.45 4.78 6.17
N PHE A 44 11.53 5.47 7.30
CA PHE A 44 11.72 6.90 7.31
C PHE A 44 13.10 7.15 6.71
N ARG A 45 13.11 7.72 5.48
CA ARG A 45 14.29 8.19 4.74
C ARG A 45 15.23 7.07 4.26
N GLN A 46 14.89 6.40 3.16
CA GLN A 46 15.94 5.86 2.28
C GLN A 46 16.25 6.92 1.22
N GLY A 47 17.50 7.39 1.24
CA GLY A 47 18.03 8.39 0.32
C GLY A 47 18.07 7.92 -1.14
N PRO A 48 18.48 8.82 -2.06
CA PRO A 48 18.37 8.59 -3.50
C PRO A 48 19.35 7.53 -4.00
N ASP A 49 18.85 6.76 -4.97
CA ASP A 49 19.53 6.11 -6.08
C ASP A 49 20.66 5.10 -5.76
N ASP A 50 20.40 3.82 -6.07
CA ASP A 50 21.23 3.13 -7.08
C ASP A 50 20.49 1.90 -7.62
N VAL A 51 20.01 2.01 -8.86
CA VAL A 51 19.58 0.88 -9.69
C VAL A 51 20.84 0.22 -10.28
N GLY A 52 21.49 -0.58 -9.45
CA GLY A 52 22.65 -1.39 -9.84
C GLY A 52 22.24 -2.54 -10.75
N THR A 53 22.43 -2.33 -12.04
CA THR A 53 22.39 -3.32 -13.13
C THR A 53 23.58 -4.29 -13.00
N GLY A 54 23.40 -5.57 -13.36
CA GLY A 54 24.51 -6.53 -13.58
C GLY A 54 24.12 -7.94 -13.14
N ASP A 55 23.52 -8.77 -13.99
CA ASP A 55 24.12 -9.60 -15.05
C ASP A 55 24.87 -10.84 -14.50
N ASN A 56 24.18 -11.97 -14.63
CA ASN A 56 24.63 -13.27 -15.11
C ASN A 56 26.14 -13.60 -15.07
N SER A 57 26.55 -14.48 -14.15
CA SER A 57 27.28 -15.75 -14.39
C SER A 57 27.44 -16.55 -13.09
#